data_AF-A0A0F8EA97-F1
#
_entry.id   AF-A0A0F8EA97-F1
#
_cell.length_a   1.000
_cell.length_b   1.000
_cell.length_c   1.000
_cell.angle_alpha   90.00
_cell.angle_beta   90.00
_cell.angle_gamma   90.00
#
_symmetry.space_group_name_H-M   'P 1'
#
loop_
_entity.id
_entity.type
_entity.pdbx_description
1 polymer ?
#
loop_
_entity_poly.entity_id
_entity_poly.type
_entity_poly.pdbx_seq_one_letter_code
_entity_poly.pdbx_strand_id
1 'polypeptide(L)'
;MIEITKSFDREKWENFVSSHPEGNIFQTCAMADVYGSTKNYEPISLAAVERETGQILAVLQAVIIRDAPGLVGSISSRSIINGGPLFVEGKRGFEALEKLLNYYEKFLNNRAIYTQIRNLWDTENSKKNLNSLGYEYEPHLNYLIKLDRPEKEIWGDIHKPRRKGINRAEKVGIEVRKIKNRDEIKDCYKVIEETYKNVRLPLADISLLESAYDRLSDSGFIDFYLAILEGEVVGSRVVLKYKGLVHDWYAGSKQEINYVNEAVVWHMLSEYAGKEKVFDFGGAGHPDKPYGVREFKKRFGGEEVNFGRYEKVHDRSKKELLNLGFKAYKKLNLARVL
;
A
#
# COMPACT_ATOMS: atom_id res chain seq x y z
N MET A 1 -6.48 -19.32 -27.56
CA MET A 1 -5.23 -18.50 -27.60
C MET A 1 -5.32 -17.40 -26.53
N ILE A 2 -4.23 -17.06 -25.83
CA ILE A 2 -4.23 -15.97 -24.83
C ILE A 2 -3.86 -14.65 -25.51
N GLU A 3 -4.70 -13.63 -25.30
CA GLU A 3 -4.53 -12.26 -25.78
C GLU A 3 -4.41 -11.29 -24.61
N ILE A 4 -3.57 -10.26 -24.74
CA ILE A 4 -3.46 -9.19 -23.74
C ILE A 4 -4.23 -7.97 -24.22
N THR A 5 -5.16 -7.48 -23.40
CA THR A 5 -6.01 -6.34 -23.71
C THR A 5 -5.98 -5.27 -22.62
N LYS A 6 -6.13 -4.01 -23.05
CA LYS A 6 -6.43 -2.84 -22.20
C LYS A 6 -7.92 -2.52 -22.16
N SER A 7 -8.67 -3.04 -23.13
CA SER A 7 -10.10 -2.90 -23.24
C SER A 7 -10.73 -4.18 -22.69
N PHE A 8 -11.25 -4.08 -21.48
CA PHE A 8 -11.90 -5.18 -20.78
C PHE A 8 -13.25 -4.73 -20.27
N ASP A 9 -14.14 -5.70 -20.12
CA ASP A 9 -15.40 -5.50 -19.43
C ASP A 9 -15.11 -5.34 -17.93
N ARG A 10 -15.54 -4.21 -17.36
CA ARG A 10 -15.28 -3.87 -15.94
C ARG A 10 -15.97 -4.84 -14.99
N GLU A 11 -17.17 -5.33 -15.33
CA GLU A 11 -17.89 -6.29 -14.52
C GLU A 11 -17.15 -7.64 -14.51
N LYS A 12 -16.66 -8.10 -15.66
CA LYS A 12 -15.83 -9.32 -15.73
C LYS A 12 -14.54 -9.17 -14.92
N TRP A 13 -13.90 -8.00 -14.96
CA TRP A 13 -12.71 -7.71 -14.16
C TRP A 13 -13.01 -7.76 -12.67
N GLU A 14 -14.05 -7.05 -12.20
CA GLU A 14 -14.43 -7.04 -10.79
C GLU A 14 -14.87 -8.42 -10.30
N ASN A 15 -15.55 -9.21 -11.14
CA ASN A 15 -15.89 -10.60 -10.84
C ASN A 15 -14.64 -11.47 -10.73
N PHE A 16 -13.65 -11.30 -11.60
CA PHE A 16 -12.37 -11.99 -11.51
C PHE A 16 -11.64 -11.63 -10.20
N VAL A 17 -11.49 -10.34 -9.88
CA VAL A 17 -10.79 -9.89 -8.68
C VAL A 17 -11.52 -10.35 -7.42
N SER A 18 -12.84 -10.18 -7.34
CA SER A 18 -13.61 -10.56 -6.14
C SER A 18 -13.62 -12.07 -5.90
N SER A 19 -13.68 -12.89 -6.94
CA SER A 19 -13.66 -14.36 -6.84
C SER A 19 -12.25 -14.95 -6.64
N HIS A 20 -11.19 -14.25 -7.03
CA HIS A 20 -9.82 -14.71 -6.85
C HIS A 20 -9.46 -14.79 -5.34
N PRO A 21 -8.83 -15.87 -4.84
CA PRO A 21 -8.46 -16.01 -3.43
C PRO A 21 -7.69 -14.79 -2.90
N GLU A 22 -6.68 -14.35 -3.66
CA GLU A 22 -5.84 -13.18 -3.36
C GLU A 22 -6.35 -11.84 -3.92
N GLY A 23 -7.64 -11.80 -4.29
CA GLY A 23 -8.31 -10.59 -4.72
C GLY A 23 -8.24 -9.48 -3.67
N ASN A 24 -7.81 -8.29 -4.07
CA ASN A 24 -7.57 -7.18 -3.15
C ASN A 24 -7.91 -5.83 -3.80
N ILE A 25 -8.11 -4.82 -2.96
CA ILE A 25 -8.54 -3.47 -3.37
C ILE A 25 -7.64 -2.87 -4.46
N PHE A 26 -6.34 -3.15 -4.43
CA PHE A 26 -5.38 -2.53 -5.34
C PHE A 26 -5.49 -3.02 -6.78
N GLN A 27 -6.14 -4.16 -6.99
CA GLN A 27 -6.39 -4.73 -8.31
C GLN A 27 -7.82 -4.47 -8.82
N THR A 28 -8.64 -3.70 -8.10
CA THR A 28 -10.01 -3.35 -8.52
C THR A 28 -10.03 -2.19 -9.52
N CYS A 29 -11.06 -2.11 -10.37
CA CYS A 29 -11.28 -0.96 -11.25
C CYS A 29 -11.51 0.33 -10.45
N ALA A 30 -12.13 0.24 -9.27
CA ALA A 30 -12.31 1.39 -8.38
C ALA A 30 -10.97 2.03 -7.99
N MET A 31 -9.95 1.23 -7.66
CA MET A 31 -8.61 1.76 -7.39
C MET A 31 -7.91 2.27 -8.65
N ALA A 32 -8.18 1.70 -9.83
CA ALA A 32 -7.68 2.25 -11.09
C ALA A 32 -8.22 3.67 -11.32
N ASP A 33 -9.51 3.88 -11.04
CA ASP A 33 -10.12 5.21 -11.14
C ASP A 33 -9.54 6.18 -10.09
N VAL A 34 -9.23 5.71 -8.88
CA VAL A 34 -8.51 6.51 -7.86
C VAL A 34 -7.18 7.00 -8.42
N TYR A 35 -6.36 6.08 -8.95
CA TYR A 35 -5.07 6.44 -9.55
C TYR A 35 -5.23 7.34 -10.79
N GLY A 36 -6.27 7.12 -11.61
CA GLY A 36 -6.55 7.93 -12.80
C GLY A 36 -6.94 9.37 -12.49
N SER A 37 -7.46 9.64 -11.29
CA SER A 37 -7.78 10.99 -10.79
C SER A 37 -6.72 11.56 -9.85
N THR A 38 -5.61 10.86 -9.65
CA THR A 38 -4.52 11.31 -8.79
C THR A 38 -3.45 12.04 -9.60
N LYS A 39 -3.01 13.20 -9.11
CA LYS A 39 -1.95 13.97 -9.75
C LYS A 39 -0.63 13.18 -9.78
N ASN A 40 0.08 13.26 -10.89
CA ASN A 40 1.36 12.57 -11.14
C ASN A 40 1.28 11.03 -11.18
N TYR A 41 0.07 10.46 -11.14
CA TYR A 41 -0.17 9.04 -11.24
C TYR A 41 -0.70 8.70 -12.63
N GLU A 42 -0.39 7.50 -13.08
CA GLU A 42 -0.94 6.96 -14.31
C GLU A 42 -1.23 5.47 -14.12
N PRO A 43 -2.49 5.05 -14.04
CA PRO A 43 -2.85 3.66 -13.92
C PRO A 43 -2.57 2.89 -15.22
N ILE A 44 -2.21 1.62 -15.07
CA ILE A 44 -2.06 0.66 -16.15
C ILE A 44 -2.87 -0.56 -15.77
N SER A 45 -3.98 -0.80 -16.46
CA SER A 45 -4.84 -1.98 -16.27
C SER A 45 -4.75 -2.87 -17.51
N LEU A 46 -4.31 -4.11 -17.32
CA LEU A 46 -4.12 -5.11 -18.37
C LEU A 46 -4.77 -6.42 -17.97
N ALA A 47 -5.51 -7.04 -18.89
CA ALA A 47 -6.07 -8.37 -18.72
C ALA A 47 -5.46 -9.33 -19.75
N ALA A 48 -5.14 -10.55 -19.32
CA ALA A 48 -4.90 -11.68 -20.19
C ALA A 48 -6.21 -12.46 -20.33
N VAL A 49 -6.74 -12.52 -21.55
CA VAL A 49 -8.03 -13.17 -21.85
C VAL A 49 -7.84 -14.33 -22.82
N GLU A 50 -8.67 -15.36 -22.66
CA GLU A 50 -8.80 -16.39 -23.66
C GLU A 50 -9.65 -15.88 -24.82
N ARG A 51 -9.05 -15.78 -26.02
CA ARG A 51 -9.66 -15.14 -27.21
C ARG A 51 -11.02 -15.72 -27.60
N GLU A 52 -11.21 -17.02 -27.42
CA GLU A 52 -12.42 -17.72 -27.86
C GLU A 52 -13.59 -17.53 -26.89
N THR A 53 -13.32 -17.51 -25.59
CA THR A 53 -14.35 -17.47 -24.54
C THR A 53 -14.51 -16.07 -23.93
N GLY A 54 -13.52 -15.20 -24.10
CA GLY A 54 -13.40 -13.93 -23.38
C GLY A 54 -13.16 -14.11 -21.87
N GLN A 55 -12.78 -15.32 -21.42
CA GLN A 55 -12.49 -15.60 -20.02
C GLN A 55 -11.20 -14.90 -19.60
N ILE A 56 -11.23 -14.20 -18.46
CA ILE A 56 -10.03 -13.62 -17.86
C ILE A 56 -9.22 -14.72 -17.18
N LEU A 57 -7.93 -14.81 -17.54
CA LEU A 57 -6.97 -15.74 -16.97
C LEU A 57 -5.99 -15.04 -16.03
N ALA A 58 -5.71 -13.76 -16.26
CA ALA A 58 -4.89 -12.94 -15.39
C ALA A 58 -5.25 -11.45 -15.52
N VAL A 59 -5.04 -10.70 -14.45
CA VAL A 59 -5.16 -9.25 -14.42
C VAL A 59 -3.95 -8.62 -13.76
N LEU A 60 -3.58 -7.43 -14.23
CA LEU A 60 -2.51 -6.61 -13.68
C LEU A 60 -2.99 -5.17 -13.64
N GLN A 61 -3.08 -4.62 -12.43
CA GLN A 61 -3.20 -3.20 -12.18
C GLN A 61 -1.89 -2.68 -11.60
N ALA A 62 -1.23 -1.80 -12.34
CA ALA A 62 -0.04 -1.07 -11.93
C ALA A 62 -0.33 0.43 -11.93
N VAL A 63 0.57 1.19 -11.32
CA VAL A 63 0.57 2.65 -11.41
C VAL A 63 1.98 3.16 -11.66
N ILE A 64 2.15 4.04 -12.64
CA ILE A 64 3.37 4.83 -12.81
C ILE A 64 3.24 6.07 -11.92
N ILE A 65 4.17 6.24 -10.99
CA ILE A 65 4.24 7.37 -10.08
C ILE A 65 5.41 8.26 -10.47
N ARG A 66 5.15 9.56 -10.61
CA ARG A 66 6.17 10.59 -10.88
C ARG A 66 6.33 11.46 -9.64
N ASP A 67 7.55 11.54 -9.09
CA ASP A 67 7.80 12.31 -7.86
C ASP A 67 7.86 13.83 -8.09
N ALA A 68 7.92 14.27 -9.34
CA ALA A 68 7.92 15.69 -9.73
C ALA A 68 7.07 15.90 -10.99
N PRO A 69 6.53 17.11 -11.22
CA PRO A 69 5.89 17.45 -12.49
C PRO A 69 6.91 17.65 -13.63
N GLY A 70 6.44 17.55 -14.87
CA GLY A 70 7.22 17.87 -16.07
C GLY A 70 8.36 16.88 -16.40
N LEU A 71 9.37 17.37 -17.13
CA LEU A 71 10.52 16.60 -17.62
C LEU A 71 11.38 16.00 -16.50
N VAL A 72 11.34 16.55 -15.28
CA VAL A 72 12.04 16.00 -14.11
C VAL A 72 11.31 14.77 -13.57
N GLY A 73 9.98 14.73 -13.67
CA GLY A 73 9.18 13.57 -13.27
C GLY A 73 9.31 12.35 -14.19
N SER A 74 9.54 12.58 -15.48
CA SER A 74 9.70 11.50 -16.46
C SER A 74 11.03 10.75 -16.32
N ILE A 75 12.03 11.36 -15.68
CA ILE A 75 13.34 10.74 -15.45
C ILE A 75 13.49 10.08 -14.08
N SER A 76 12.50 10.20 -13.18
CA SER A 76 12.52 9.60 -11.83
C SER A 76 11.30 8.71 -11.54
N SER A 77 10.52 8.35 -12.56
CA SER A 77 9.30 7.59 -12.40
C SER A 77 9.55 6.14 -11.99
N ARG A 78 8.64 5.61 -11.18
CA ARG A 78 8.61 4.20 -10.77
C ARG A 78 7.26 3.59 -11.12
N SER A 79 7.23 2.29 -11.43
CA SER A 79 5.96 1.57 -11.55
C SER A 79 5.75 0.66 -10.35
N ILE A 80 4.58 0.74 -9.73
CA ILE A 80 4.22 -0.06 -8.55
C ILE A 80 3.03 -0.95 -8.91
N ILE A 81 3.14 -2.23 -8.56
CA ILE A 81 2.05 -3.21 -8.59
C ILE A 81 1.81 -3.64 -7.15
N ASN A 82 0.73 -3.18 -6.51
CA ASN A 82 0.37 -3.64 -5.16
C ASN A 82 -0.56 -4.85 -5.28
N GLY A 83 -0.23 -5.95 -4.59
CA GLY A 83 -1.07 -7.12 -4.52
C GLY A 83 -1.44 -7.67 -5.91
N GLY A 84 -0.49 -7.83 -6.82
CA GLY A 84 -0.73 -8.41 -8.13
C GLY A 84 0.58 -8.81 -8.80
N PRO A 85 0.55 -9.32 -10.05
CA PRO A 85 -0.63 -9.68 -10.84
C PRO A 85 -1.47 -10.78 -10.17
N LEU A 86 -2.76 -10.84 -10.49
CA LEU A 86 -3.64 -11.96 -10.12
C LEU A 86 -3.84 -12.86 -11.33
N PHE A 87 -3.78 -14.18 -11.17
CA PHE A 87 -3.89 -15.12 -12.28
C PHE A 87 -4.40 -16.48 -11.80
N VAL A 88 -5.13 -17.18 -12.66
CA VAL A 88 -5.67 -18.51 -12.33
C VAL A 88 -4.54 -19.50 -12.02
N GLU A 89 -4.79 -20.47 -11.16
CA GLU A 89 -3.76 -21.45 -10.85
C GLU A 89 -3.47 -22.40 -12.02
N GLY A 90 -2.28 -22.98 -11.99
CA GLY A 90 -1.84 -23.99 -12.95
C GLY A 90 -1.20 -23.43 -14.22
N LYS A 91 -0.85 -24.35 -15.13
CA LYS A 91 -0.03 -24.06 -16.32
C LYS A 91 -0.58 -22.93 -17.18
N ARG A 92 -1.91 -22.88 -17.33
CA ARG A 92 -2.57 -21.89 -18.20
C ARG A 92 -2.50 -20.48 -17.63
N GLY A 93 -2.64 -20.32 -16.32
CA GLY A 93 -2.47 -19.01 -15.69
C GLY A 93 -1.03 -18.55 -15.63
N PHE A 94 -0.06 -19.47 -15.52
CA PHE A 94 1.36 -19.10 -15.68
C PHE A 94 1.69 -18.62 -17.10
N GLU A 95 1.16 -19.27 -18.13
CA GLU A 95 1.28 -18.79 -19.51
C GLU A 95 0.63 -17.40 -19.68
N ALA A 96 -0.51 -17.17 -19.03
CA ALA A 96 -1.18 -15.87 -19.00
C ALA A 96 -0.32 -14.79 -18.31
N LEU A 97 0.24 -15.10 -17.14
CA LEU A 97 1.14 -14.24 -16.37
C LEU A 97 2.37 -13.83 -17.20
N GLU A 98 3.03 -14.80 -17.84
CA GLU A 98 4.20 -14.55 -18.68
C GLU A 98 3.86 -13.60 -19.84
N LYS A 99 2.77 -13.88 -20.57
CA LYS A 99 2.33 -13.01 -21.68
C LYS A 99 1.95 -11.61 -21.18
N LEU A 100 1.29 -11.52 -20.03
CA LEU A 100 0.85 -10.27 -19.42
C LEU A 100 2.04 -9.40 -19.02
N LEU A 101 3.03 -9.96 -18.31
CA LEU A 101 4.23 -9.24 -17.88
C LEU A 101 5.11 -8.85 -19.07
N ASN A 102 5.30 -9.74 -20.06
CA ASN A 102 6.02 -9.40 -21.29
C ASN A 102 5.35 -8.25 -22.07
N TYR A 103 4.01 -8.22 -22.14
CA TYR A 103 3.29 -7.12 -22.74
C TYR A 103 3.42 -5.83 -21.91
N TYR A 104 3.27 -5.94 -20.59
CA TYR A 104 3.42 -4.83 -19.65
C TYR A 104 4.79 -4.16 -19.75
N GLU A 105 5.87 -4.94 -19.83
CA GLU A 105 7.24 -4.43 -19.98
C GLU A 105 7.44 -3.69 -21.30
N LYS A 106 6.94 -4.24 -22.40
CA LYS A 106 6.93 -3.56 -23.70
C LYS A 106 6.11 -2.27 -23.66
N PHE A 107 4.99 -2.27 -22.93
CA PHE A 107 4.16 -1.09 -22.75
C PHE A 107 4.83 -0.02 -21.89
N LEU A 108 5.59 -0.42 -20.87
CA LEU A 108 6.35 0.50 -20.03
C LEU A 108 7.37 1.29 -20.82
N ASN A 109 8.03 0.73 -21.85
CA ASN A 109 8.91 1.44 -22.80
C ASN A 109 9.68 2.66 -22.22
N ASN A 110 10.56 2.44 -21.23
CA ASN A 110 11.37 3.48 -20.56
C ASN A 110 10.60 4.56 -19.77
N ARG A 111 9.31 4.36 -19.50
CA ARG A 111 8.44 5.26 -18.72
C ARG A 111 8.58 5.08 -17.21
N ALA A 112 9.33 4.09 -16.75
CA ALA A 112 9.67 3.86 -15.35
C ALA A 112 11.09 3.29 -15.25
N ILE A 113 11.83 3.70 -14.22
CA ILE A 113 13.19 3.21 -13.95
C ILE A 113 13.16 1.74 -13.51
N TYR A 114 12.18 1.40 -12.68
CA TYR A 114 11.97 0.07 -12.15
C TYR A 114 10.48 -0.20 -11.96
N THR A 115 10.12 -1.48 -11.97
CA THR A 115 8.84 -1.97 -11.46
C THR A 115 9.07 -2.65 -10.12
N GLN A 116 8.24 -2.33 -9.13
CA GLN A 116 8.19 -3.08 -7.89
C GLN A 116 6.81 -3.71 -7.69
N ILE A 117 6.79 -5.02 -7.51
CA ILE A 117 5.64 -5.77 -7.06
C ILE A 117 5.69 -5.81 -5.53
N ARG A 118 4.66 -5.31 -4.87
CA ARG A 118 4.51 -5.29 -3.41
C ARG A 118 3.49 -6.34 -3.02
N ASN A 119 3.99 -7.46 -2.50
CA ASN A 119 3.17 -8.63 -2.21
C ASN A 119 2.31 -8.38 -0.95
N LEU A 120 1.07 -8.85 -0.97
CA LEU A 120 0.16 -8.85 0.19
C LEU A 120 -0.08 -10.26 0.75
N TRP A 121 0.46 -11.28 0.10
CA TRP A 121 0.33 -12.70 0.44
C TRP A 121 1.60 -13.46 0.05
N ASP A 122 1.67 -14.74 0.42
CA ASP A 122 2.79 -15.60 0.07
C ASP A 122 2.82 -15.91 -1.44
N THR A 123 3.94 -15.59 -2.09
CA THR A 123 4.14 -15.75 -3.53
C THR A 123 5.10 -16.89 -3.89
N GLU A 124 5.42 -17.80 -2.96
CA GLU A 124 6.38 -18.89 -3.20
C GLU A 124 6.04 -19.72 -4.46
N ASN A 125 4.75 -19.96 -4.72
CA ASN A 125 4.28 -20.69 -5.90
C ASN A 125 4.57 -20.00 -7.24
N SER A 126 4.72 -18.67 -7.25
CA SER A 126 4.99 -17.87 -8.46
C SER A 126 6.41 -17.31 -8.51
N LYS A 127 7.17 -17.41 -7.41
CA LYS A 127 8.52 -16.89 -7.25
C LYS A 127 9.49 -17.32 -8.34
N LYS A 128 9.53 -18.62 -8.69
CA LYS A 128 10.40 -19.12 -9.76
C LYS A 128 10.06 -18.50 -11.11
N ASN A 129 8.77 -18.33 -11.40
CA ASN A 129 8.30 -17.74 -12.66
C ASN A 129 8.65 -16.25 -12.71
N LEU A 130 8.38 -15.49 -11.64
CA LEU A 130 8.74 -14.07 -11.55
C LEU A 130 10.26 -13.86 -11.67
N ASN A 131 11.06 -14.66 -10.96
CA ASN A 131 12.52 -14.63 -11.07
C ASN A 131 13.00 -14.92 -12.51
N SER A 132 12.39 -15.89 -13.20
CA SER A 132 12.73 -16.20 -14.60
C SER A 132 12.42 -15.05 -15.57
N LEU A 133 11.47 -14.20 -15.21
CA LEU A 133 11.13 -12.97 -15.93
C LEU A 133 12.00 -11.78 -15.49
N GLY A 134 12.99 -11.97 -14.61
CA GLY A 134 13.91 -10.93 -14.15
C GLY A 134 13.38 -10.04 -13.03
N TYR A 135 12.31 -10.46 -12.34
CA TYR A 135 11.81 -9.84 -11.13
C TYR A 135 12.52 -10.45 -9.92
N GLU A 136 13.45 -9.71 -9.32
CA GLU A 136 14.27 -10.18 -8.21
C GLU A 136 13.53 -10.03 -6.88
N TYR A 137 13.43 -11.12 -6.12
CA TYR A 137 12.80 -11.10 -4.79
C TYR A 137 13.71 -10.40 -3.76
N GLU A 138 13.13 -9.48 -3.01
CA GLU A 138 13.73 -8.85 -1.84
C GLU A 138 12.83 -9.08 -0.60
N PRO A 139 13.39 -9.53 0.54
CA PRO A 139 12.60 -9.75 1.73
C PRO A 139 12.09 -8.42 2.31
N HIS A 140 10.85 -8.45 2.78
CA HIS A 140 10.15 -7.32 3.34
C HIS A 140 9.13 -7.85 4.33
N LEU A 141 9.41 -7.65 5.61
CA LEU A 141 8.59 -8.13 6.71
C LEU A 141 7.25 -7.39 6.75
N ASN A 142 6.28 -7.95 7.45
CA ASN A 142 5.02 -7.33 7.81
C ASN A 142 4.45 -7.99 9.07
N TYR A 143 3.42 -7.38 9.67
CA TYR A 143 2.65 -8.00 10.76
C TYR A 143 1.18 -8.06 10.39
N LEU A 144 0.56 -9.21 10.63
CA LEU A 144 -0.86 -9.46 10.41
C LEU A 144 -1.55 -9.77 11.74
N ILE A 145 -2.61 -9.04 12.08
CA ILE A 145 -3.40 -9.30 13.28
C ILE A 145 -4.74 -9.90 12.86
N LYS A 146 -5.05 -11.09 13.36
CA LYS A 146 -6.38 -11.71 13.16
C LYS A 146 -7.44 -10.91 13.92
N LEU A 147 -8.45 -10.47 13.19
CA LEU A 147 -9.55 -9.63 13.68
C LEU A 147 -10.84 -10.42 13.87
N ASP A 148 -10.96 -11.63 13.33
CA ASP A 148 -12.15 -12.50 13.39
C ASP A 148 -12.35 -13.17 14.76
N ARG A 149 -12.19 -12.37 15.83
CA ARG A 149 -12.20 -12.80 17.22
C ARG A 149 -12.57 -11.64 18.15
N PRO A 150 -12.94 -11.90 19.42
CA PRO A 150 -13.32 -10.85 20.36
C PRO A 150 -12.23 -9.81 20.61
N GLU A 151 -12.64 -8.54 20.72
CA GLU A 151 -11.77 -7.39 21.05
C GLU A 151 -10.88 -7.66 22.27
N LYS A 152 -11.44 -8.26 23.32
CA LYS A 152 -10.73 -8.57 24.57
C LYS A 152 -9.52 -9.49 24.35
N GLU A 153 -9.62 -10.43 23.41
CA GLU A 153 -8.50 -11.31 23.05
C GLU A 153 -7.44 -10.52 22.30
N ILE A 154 -7.83 -9.67 21.34
CA ILE A 154 -6.90 -8.79 20.61
C ILE A 154 -6.16 -7.88 21.58
N TRP A 155 -6.86 -7.28 22.55
CA TRP A 155 -6.25 -6.51 23.63
C TRP A 155 -5.25 -7.32 24.45
N GLY A 156 -5.55 -8.59 24.71
CA GLY A 156 -4.71 -9.51 25.46
C GLY A 156 -3.32 -9.71 24.85
N ASP A 157 -3.25 -9.78 23.52
CA ASP A 157 -2.02 -9.99 22.74
C ASP A 157 -1.13 -8.74 22.67
N ILE A 158 -1.70 -7.55 22.88
CA ILE A 158 -0.93 -6.30 22.88
C ILE A 158 0.03 -6.29 24.09
N HIS A 159 1.30 -6.02 23.79
CA HIS A 159 2.36 -6.02 24.80
C HIS A 159 2.04 -5.02 25.93
N LYS A 160 2.32 -5.40 27.17
CA LYS A 160 1.98 -4.61 28.38
C LYS A 160 2.43 -3.14 28.32
N PRO A 161 3.64 -2.77 27.85
CA PRO A 161 4.03 -1.37 27.70
C PRO A 161 3.15 -0.62 26.68
N ARG A 162 2.72 -1.28 25.62
CA ARG A 162 1.87 -0.69 24.59
C ARG A 162 0.47 -0.42 25.12
N ARG A 163 -0.14 -1.37 25.85
CA ARG A 163 -1.41 -1.16 26.58
C ARG A 163 -1.36 0.00 27.57
N LYS A 164 -0.24 0.15 28.30
CA LYS A 164 -0.04 1.32 29.17
C LYS A 164 -0.05 2.63 28.39
N GLY A 165 0.59 2.67 27.22
CA GLY A 165 0.57 3.83 26.33
C GLY A 165 -0.83 4.16 25.83
N ILE A 166 -1.59 3.16 25.38
CA ILE A 166 -2.98 3.32 24.94
C ILE A 166 -3.85 3.91 26.07
N ASN A 167 -3.83 3.32 27.26
CA ASN A 167 -4.57 3.83 28.41
C ASN A 167 -4.10 5.22 28.87
N ARG A 168 -2.83 5.58 28.60
CA ARG A 168 -2.30 6.90 28.91
C ARG A 168 -2.78 7.94 27.90
N ALA A 169 -2.89 7.58 26.62
CA ALA A 169 -3.40 8.46 25.57
C ALA A 169 -4.80 8.99 25.91
N GLU A 170 -5.71 8.09 26.32
CA GLU A 170 -7.06 8.47 26.76
C GLU A 170 -7.02 9.40 27.97
N LYS A 171 -6.18 9.11 28.98
CA LYS A 171 -6.06 9.94 30.19
C LYS A 171 -5.49 11.33 29.94
N VAL A 172 -4.69 11.50 28.88
CA VAL A 172 -4.17 12.82 28.50
C VAL A 172 -5.10 13.54 27.52
N GLY A 173 -6.27 12.97 27.20
CA GLY A 173 -7.30 13.62 26.40
C GLY A 173 -7.18 13.40 24.89
N ILE A 174 -6.43 12.39 24.43
CA ILE A 174 -6.41 12.03 23.01
C ILE A 174 -7.72 11.31 22.66
N GLU A 175 -8.53 11.94 21.83
CA GLU A 175 -9.73 11.36 21.23
C GLU A 175 -9.39 10.84 19.83
N VAL A 176 -9.82 9.62 19.49
CA VAL A 176 -9.71 9.09 18.12
C VAL A 176 -11.11 8.91 17.55
N ARG A 177 -11.31 9.42 16.33
CA ARG A 177 -12.57 9.29 15.60
C ARG A 177 -12.34 9.23 14.10
N LYS A 178 -13.36 8.78 13.37
CA LYS A 178 -13.42 8.96 11.91
C LYS A 178 -13.60 10.43 11.54
N ILE A 179 -13.21 10.78 10.32
CA ILE A 179 -13.63 12.05 9.71
C ILE A 179 -15.15 12.10 9.58
N LYS A 180 -15.71 13.30 9.69
CA LYS A 180 -17.16 13.56 9.59
C LYS A 180 -17.59 13.91 8.17
N ASN A 181 -16.68 14.46 7.38
CA ASN A 181 -16.94 14.88 6.01
C ASN A 181 -15.63 14.97 5.22
N ARG A 182 -15.76 15.17 3.90
CA ARG A 182 -14.66 15.30 2.95
C ARG A 182 -13.67 16.43 3.29
N ASP A 183 -14.13 17.52 3.91
CA ASP A 183 -13.27 18.68 4.18
C ASP A 183 -12.17 18.38 5.21
N GLU A 184 -12.36 17.37 6.07
CA GLU A 184 -11.37 16.93 7.06
C GLU A 184 -10.24 16.05 6.45
N ILE A 185 -10.30 15.71 5.15
CA ILE A 185 -9.20 15.01 4.45
C ILE A 185 -7.93 15.85 4.46
N LYS A 186 -8.05 17.19 4.36
CA LYS A 186 -6.91 18.10 4.44
C LYS A 186 -6.20 18.02 5.79
N ASP A 187 -6.95 17.80 6.86
CA ASP A 187 -6.41 17.68 8.22
C ASP A 187 -5.70 16.34 8.39
N CYS A 188 -6.25 15.27 7.81
CA CYS A 188 -5.56 13.98 7.71
C CYS A 188 -4.23 14.13 6.96
N TYR A 189 -4.29 14.71 5.76
CA TYR A 189 -3.14 14.84 4.87
C TYR A 189 -2.03 15.68 5.48
N LYS A 190 -2.35 16.78 6.18
CA LYS A 190 -1.35 17.67 6.80
C LYS A 190 -0.41 16.92 7.74
N VAL A 191 -0.95 16.06 8.61
CA VAL A 191 -0.14 15.32 9.60
C VAL A 191 0.64 14.16 8.94
N ILE A 192 0.06 13.53 7.93
CA ILE A 192 0.78 12.54 7.09
C ILE A 192 1.94 13.21 6.36
N GLU A 193 1.71 14.38 5.76
CA GLU A 193 2.73 15.15 5.04
C GLU A 193 3.90 15.54 5.93
N GLU A 194 3.62 16.03 7.14
CA GLU A 194 4.65 16.34 8.12
C GLU A 194 5.50 15.11 8.47
N THR A 195 4.86 13.96 8.67
CA THR A 195 5.55 12.69 8.94
C THR A 195 6.50 12.31 7.80
N TYR A 196 6.04 12.41 6.55
CA TYR A 196 6.83 12.10 5.36
C TYR A 196 7.97 13.09 5.12
N LYS A 197 7.74 14.39 5.39
CA LYS A 197 8.78 15.43 5.40
C LYS A 197 9.88 15.10 6.41
N ASN A 198 9.51 14.71 7.63
CA ASN A 198 10.45 14.36 8.70
C ASN A 198 11.33 13.15 8.35
N VAL A 199 10.77 12.11 7.72
CA VAL A 199 11.53 10.93 7.27
C VAL A 199 12.18 11.10 5.89
N ARG A 200 11.98 12.26 5.24
CA ARG A 200 12.55 12.63 3.93
C ARG A 200 12.19 11.63 2.82
N LEU A 201 10.92 11.20 2.79
CA LEU A 201 10.37 10.33 1.75
C LEU A 201 9.32 11.08 0.92
N PRO A 202 9.18 10.78 -0.38
CA PRO A 202 8.13 11.36 -1.20
C PRO A 202 6.76 10.88 -0.70
N LEU A 203 5.80 11.79 -0.66
CA LEU A 203 4.39 11.52 -0.39
C LEU A 203 3.58 11.76 -1.68
N ALA A 204 2.53 10.97 -1.88
CA ALA A 204 1.58 11.23 -2.95
C ALA A 204 0.91 12.58 -2.76
N ASP A 205 0.51 13.24 -3.85
CA ASP A 205 -0.28 14.47 -3.76
C ASP A 205 -1.62 14.21 -3.05
N ILE A 206 -2.16 15.21 -2.34
CA ILE A 206 -3.42 15.12 -1.59
C ILE A 206 -4.58 14.57 -2.45
N SER A 207 -4.55 14.83 -3.76
CA SER A 207 -5.51 14.28 -4.72
C SER A 207 -5.68 12.76 -4.65
N LEU A 208 -4.67 12.01 -4.17
CA LEU A 208 -4.80 10.58 -3.94
C LEU A 208 -5.81 10.27 -2.83
N LEU A 209 -5.72 10.96 -1.70
CA LEU A 209 -6.62 10.75 -0.57
C LEU A 209 -8.02 11.28 -0.86
N GLU A 210 -8.11 12.42 -1.54
CA GLU A 210 -9.39 12.97 -1.99
C GLU A 210 -10.09 12.03 -2.99
N SER A 211 -9.38 11.59 -4.03
CA SER A 211 -9.96 10.67 -5.00
C SER A 211 -10.29 9.31 -4.37
N ALA A 212 -9.51 8.84 -3.39
CA ALA A 212 -9.82 7.61 -2.68
C ALA A 212 -11.08 7.75 -1.83
N TYR A 213 -11.25 8.87 -1.11
CA TYR A 213 -12.51 9.16 -0.41
C TYR A 213 -13.68 9.15 -1.38
N ASP A 214 -13.62 9.97 -2.44
CA ASP A 214 -14.72 10.19 -3.39
C ASP A 214 -15.18 8.90 -4.10
N ARG A 215 -14.29 7.90 -4.21
CA ARG A 215 -14.56 6.64 -4.92
C ARG A 215 -14.81 5.44 -4.02
N LEU A 216 -14.33 5.45 -2.78
CA LEU A 216 -14.29 4.26 -1.93
C LEU A 216 -15.10 4.42 -0.63
N SER A 217 -15.46 5.65 -0.21
CA SER A 217 -16.16 5.89 1.06
C SER A 217 -17.54 5.23 1.10
N ASP A 218 -18.33 5.40 0.04
CA ASP A 218 -19.73 4.96 -0.02
C ASP A 218 -19.84 3.43 -0.05
N SER A 219 -18.82 2.76 -0.60
CA SER A 219 -18.70 1.29 -0.58
C SER A 219 -18.10 0.77 0.72
N GLY A 220 -17.72 1.65 1.65
CA GLY A 220 -17.07 1.29 2.90
C GLY A 220 -15.69 0.68 2.72
N PHE A 221 -15.00 0.94 1.60
CA PHE A 221 -13.67 0.39 1.28
C PHE A 221 -12.51 1.28 1.74
N ILE A 222 -12.81 2.40 2.38
CA ILE A 222 -11.81 3.27 3.00
C ILE A 222 -12.36 3.85 4.29
N ASP A 223 -11.50 3.99 5.29
CA ASP A 223 -11.79 4.75 6.50
C ASP A 223 -10.62 5.71 6.78
N PHE A 224 -10.96 6.91 7.25
CA PHE A 224 -10.00 7.94 7.65
C PHE A 224 -10.19 8.22 9.13
N TYR A 225 -9.10 8.21 9.88
CA TYR A 225 -9.07 8.47 11.31
C TYR A 225 -8.26 9.70 11.62
N LEU A 226 -8.72 10.45 12.62
CA LEU A 226 -8.03 11.56 13.25
C LEU A 226 -7.85 11.26 14.74
N ALA A 227 -6.66 11.54 15.26
CA ALA A 227 -6.42 11.70 16.69
C ALA A 227 -6.42 13.19 17.01
N ILE A 228 -7.19 13.58 18.02
CA ILE A 228 -7.42 14.96 18.41
C ILE A 228 -7.00 15.13 19.87
N LEU A 229 -6.24 16.19 20.14
CA LEU A 229 -5.85 16.60 21.50
C LEU A 229 -6.07 18.11 21.62
N GLU A 230 -6.87 18.52 22.60
CA GLU A 230 -7.15 19.95 22.86
C GLU A 230 -7.68 20.72 21.62
N GLY A 231 -8.44 20.03 20.76
CA GLY A 231 -9.00 20.59 19.52
C GLY A 231 -8.06 20.57 18.32
N GLU A 232 -6.80 20.15 18.48
CA GLU A 232 -5.86 20.00 17.38
C GLU A 232 -5.77 18.57 16.86
N VAL A 233 -5.61 18.40 15.54
CA VAL A 233 -5.25 17.10 14.96
C VAL A 233 -3.78 16.81 15.22
N VAL A 234 -3.53 15.72 15.93
CA VAL A 234 -2.19 15.27 16.35
C VAL A 234 -1.77 13.97 15.68
N GLY A 235 -2.70 13.25 15.06
CA GLY A 235 -2.45 12.01 14.34
C GLY A 235 -3.50 11.75 13.28
N SER A 236 -3.13 10.99 12.26
CA SER A 236 -4.05 10.53 11.24
C SER A 236 -3.63 9.16 10.70
N ARG A 237 -4.62 8.34 10.37
CA ARG A 237 -4.42 7.08 9.64
C ARG A 237 -5.53 6.90 8.61
N VAL A 238 -5.16 6.33 7.46
CA VAL A 238 -6.07 5.97 6.39
C VAL A 238 -5.91 4.49 6.13
N VAL A 239 -7.01 3.75 6.18
CA VAL A 239 -7.03 2.31 5.93
C VAL A 239 -7.88 1.99 4.72
N LEU A 240 -7.44 1.02 3.91
CA LEU A 240 -8.23 0.45 2.84
C LEU A 240 -8.82 -0.88 3.30
N LYS A 241 -10.07 -1.16 2.92
CA LYS A 241 -10.77 -2.38 3.30
C LYS A 241 -11.30 -3.13 2.11
N TYR A 242 -11.07 -4.43 2.06
CA TYR A 242 -11.60 -5.30 1.01
C TYR A 242 -11.53 -6.77 1.42
N LYS A 243 -12.64 -7.52 1.21
CA LYS A 243 -12.72 -8.97 1.48
C LYS A 243 -12.26 -9.40 2.90
N GLY A 244 -12.48 -8.57 3.91
CA GLY A 244 -12.07 -8.86 5.29
C GLY A 244 -10.65 -8.38 5.65
N LEU A 245 -9.89 -7.82 4.71
CA LEU A 245 -8.58 -7.23 4.95
C LEU A 245 -8.73 -5.75 5.26
N VAL A 246 -8.10 -5.27 6.34
CA VAL A 246 -7.91 -3.86 6.68
C VAL A 246 -6.44 -3.51 6.52
N HIS A 247 -6.08 -2.75 5.48
CA HIS A 247 -4.70 -2.41 5.15
C HIS A 247 -4.35 -0.97 5.60
N ASP A 248 -3.37 -0.84 6.50
CA ASP A 248 -2.80 0.41 7.05
C ASP A 248 -2.04 1.19 5.96
N TRP A 249 -2.78 1.95 5.15
CA TRP A 249 -2.29 2.51 3.89
C TRP A 249 -1.42 3.76 4.08
N TYR A 250 -1.88 4.71 4.90
CA TYR A 250 -1.12 5.91 5.27
C TYR A 250 -1.26 6.20 6.76
N ALA A 251 -0.18 6.67 7.36
CA ALA A 251 -0.13 7.06 8.76
C ALA A 251 0.72 8.32 8.96
N GLY A 252 0.30 9.17 9.88
CA GLY A 252 1.03 10.34 10.34
C GLY A 252 0.74 10.67 11.79
N SER A 253 1.73 11.26 12.47
CA SER A 253 1.58 11.72 13.84
C SER A 253 2.61 12.79 14.18
N LYS A 254 2.22 13.78 14.98
CA LYS A 254 3.14 14.71 15.65
C LYS A 254 4.08 13.95 16.58
N GLN A 255 5.40 14.09 16.38
CA GLN A 255 6.40 13.27 17.08
C GLN A 255 6.63 13.71 18.53
N GLU A 256 6.34 14.96 18.83
CA GLU A 256 6.43 15.58 20.14
C GLU A 256 5.30 15.15 21.09
N ILE A 257 4.25 14.53 20.56
CA ILE A 257 3.09 14.07 21.34
C ILE A 257 3.14 12.55 21.49
N ASN A 258 3.33 12.11 22.73
CA ASN A 258 3.40 10.69 23.05
C ASN A 258 2.04 9.99 22.88
N TYR A 259 2.09 8.69 22.59
CA TYR A 259 0.95 7.76 22.59
C TYR A 259 -0.09 7.93 21.47
N VAL A 260 0.09 8.89 20.55
CA VAL A 260 -0.84 9.13 19.44
C VAL A 260 -1.01 7.90 18.57
N ASN A 261 0.11 7.34 18.07
CA ASN A 261 0.05 6.16 17.19
C ASN A 261 -0.58 4.95 17.89
N GLU A 262 -0.29 4.79 19.17
CA GLU A 262 -0.87 3.74 20.01
C GLU A 262 -2.39 3.84 20.08
N ALA A 263 -2.90 5.04 20.34
CA ALA A 263 -4.33 5.29 20.41
C ALA A 263 -5.02 4.99 19.08
N VAL A 264 -4.47 5.49 17.95
CA VAL A 264 -5.13 5.29 16.64
C VAL A 264 -5.11 3.82 16.22
N VAL A 265 -3.99 3.12 16.40
CA VAL A 265 -3.93 1.69 16.05
C VAL A 265 -4.88 0.88 16.93
N TRP A 266 -4.94 1.13 18.23
CA TRP A 266 -5.88 0.43 19.09
C TRP A 266 -7.33 0.71 18.72
N HIS A 267 -7.68 1.96 18.44
CA HIS A 267 -9.03 2.33 18.03
C HIS A 267 -9.48 1.55 16.80
N MET A 268 -8.63 1.44 15.77
CA MET A 268 -8.93 0.65 14.57
C MET A 268 -9.06 -0.85 14.88
N LEU A 269 -8.12 -1.42 15.64
CA LEU A 269 -8.18 -2.85 16.02
C LEU A 269 -9.44 -3.18 16.82
N SER A 270 -9.81 -2.32 17.76
CA SER A 270 -11.05 -2.41 18.54
C SER A 270 -12.28 -2.29 17.64
N GLU A 271 -12.30 -1.30 16.74
CA GLU A 271 -13.44 -1.07 15.84
C GLU A 271 -13.71 -2.28 14.94
N TYR A 272 -12.66 -2.87 14.37
CA TYR A 272 -12.78 -3.97 13.40
C TYR A 272 -12.81 -5.36 14.04
N ALA A 273 -12.60 -5.47 15.35
CA ALA A 273 -12.69 -6.74 16.08
C ALA A 273 -14.05 -7.42 15.86
N GLY A 274 -14.01 -8.68 15.41
CA GLY A 274 -15.17 -9.50 15.07
C GLY A 274 -15.92 -9.07 13.80
N LYS A 275 -15.49 -8.01 13.10
CA LYS A 275 -16.16 -7.46 11.90
C LYS A 275 -15.36 -7.72 10.63
N GLU A 276 -14.03 -7.70 10.74
CA GLU A 276 -13.10 -7.97 9.65
C GLU A 276 -12.24 -9.19 9.99
N LYS A 277 -11.46 -9.69 9.02
CA LYS A 277 -10.66 -10.92 9.19
C LYS A 277 -9.24 -10.63 9.63
N VAL A 278 -8.57 -9.66 8.99
CA VAL A 278 -7.15 -9.41 9.21
C VAL A 278 -6.85 -7.91 9.13
N PHE A 279 -6.11 -7.40 10.11
CA PHE A 279 -5.43 -6.12 10.03
C PHE A 279 -4.02 -6.33 9.48
N ASP A 280 -3.71 -5.64 8.39
CA ASP A 280 -2.42 -5.65 7.70
C ASP A 280 -1.74 -4.31 7.89
N PHE A 281 -0.57 -4.32 8.54
CA PHE A 281 0.21 -3.10 8.78
C PHE A 281 0.90 -2.52 7.53
N GLY A 282 0.81 -3.14 6.36
CA GLY A 282 1.36 -2.63 5.09
C GLY A 282 2.89 -2.67 4.97
N GLY A 283 3.59 -3.36 5.88
CA GLY A 283 5.02 -3.63 5.80
C GLY A 283 5.86 -3.15 7.00
N ALA A 284 6.96 -3.83 7.26
CA ALA A 284 7.85 -3.65 8.40
C ALA A 284 9.34 -3.70 8.00
N GLY A 285 9.63 -3.40 6.72
CA GLY A 285 11.00 -3.21 6.23
C GLY A 285 11.78 -4.52 6.04
N HIS A 286 13.04 -4.36 5.64
CA HIS A 286 13.94 -5.50 5.41
C HIS A 286 14.33 -6.16 6.75
N PRO A 287 14.34 -7.50 6.86
CA PRO A 287 14.67 -8.19 8.12
C PRO A 287 16.03 -7.76 8.68
N ASP A 288 17.05 -7.71 7.83
CA ASP A 288 18.43 -7.42 8.25
C ASP A 288 18.73 -5.95 8.58
N LYS A 289 17.76 -5.05 8.47
CA LYS A 289 17.95 -3.62 8.79
C LYS A 289 17.18 -3.26 10.05
N PRO A 290 17.81 -2.61 11.04
CA PRO A 290 17.09 -2.04 12.18
C PRO A 290 16.03 -1.07 11.70
N TYR A 291 14.80 -1.22 12.20
CA TYR A 291 13.70 -0.36 11.79
C TYR A 291 12.72 -0.16 12.96
N GLY A 292 12.69 1.06 13.52
CA GLY A 292 11.86 1.37 14.69
C GLY A 292 10.36 1.13 14.46
N VAL A 293 9.89 1.33 13.22
CA VAL A 293 8.50 1.05 12.85
C VAL A 293 8.17 -0.45 12.93
N ARG A 294 9.13 -1.35 12.64
CA ARG A 294 8.96 -2.80 12.84
C ARG A 294 8.73 -3.12 14.31
N GLU A 295 9.59 -2.60 15.19
CA GLU A 295 9.46 -2.79 16.64
C GLU A 295 8.17 -2.19 17.20
N PHE A 296 7.70 -1.08 16.60
CA PHE A 296 6.42 -0.49 16.96
C PHE A 296 5.27 -1.46 16.69
N LYS A 297 5.20 -2.00 15.46
CA LYS A 297 4.15 -2.90 14.96
C LYS A 297 4.11 -4.22 15.71
N LYS A 298 5.27 -4.85 15.89
CA LYS A 298 5.44 -6.10 16.67
C LYS A 298 4.77 -6.07 18.04
N ARG A 299 4.79 -4.91 18.71
CA ARG A 299 4.25 -4.75 20.07
C ARG A 299 2.71 -4.75 20.14
N PHE A 300 2.02 -4.75 19.00
CA PHE A 300 0.57 -4.98 18.94
C PHE A 300 0.21 -6.47 18.83
N GLY A 301 1.20 -7.37 18.82
CA GLY A 301 1.00 -8.78 18.59
C GLY A 301 0.90 -9.10 17.10
N GLY A 302 0.15 -10.14 16.76
CA GLY A 302 0.01 -10.62 15.39
C GLY A 302 1.15 -11.53 14.92
N GLU A 303 0.96 -12.05 13.72
CA GLU A 303 1.90 -12.93 13.02
C GLU A 303 2.91 -12.08 12.22
N GLU A 304 4.20 -12.34 12.41
CA GLU A 304 5.24 -11.80 11.55
C GLU A 304 5.31 -12.61 10.25
N VAL A 305 5.18 -11.95 9.11
CA VAL A 305 5.25 -12.58 7.78
C VAL A 305 6.32 -11.92 6.91
N ASN A 306 6.84 -12.64 5.93
CA ASN A 306 7.80 -12.13 4.95
C ASN A 306 7.37 -12.41 3.52
N PHE A 307 6.31 -11.74 3.09
CA PHE A 307 5.83 -11.86 1.71
C PHE A 307 6.79 -11.20 0.71
N GLY A 308 7.67 -10.32 1.17
CA GLY A 308 8.68 -9.69 0.34
C GLY A 308 8.12 -8.77 -0.72
N ARG A 309 9.00 -8.38 -1.62
CA ARG A 309 8.70 -7.59 -2.82
C ARG A 309 9.50 -8.17 -3.97
N TYR A 310 9.04 -7.96 -5.19
CA TYR A 310 9.88 -8.18 -6.35
C TYR A 310 10.24 -6.85 -7.00
N GLU A 311 11.47 -6.72 -7.45
CA GLU A 311 11.92 -5.55 -8.20
C GLU A 311 12.55 -5.96 -9.53
N LYS A 312 12.17 -5.26 -10.60
CA LYS A 312 12.83 -5.37 -11.90
C LYS A 312 13.29 -3.99 -12.35
N VAL A 313 14.58 -3.87 -12.62
CA VAL A 313 15.20 -2.62 -13.11
C VAL A 313 15.13 -2.59 -14.63
N HIS A 314 14.47 -1.58 -15.18
CA HIS A 314 14.32 -1.39 -16.62
C HIS A 314 15.43 -0.52 -17.21
N ASP A 315 15.94 0.43 -16.43
CA ASP A 315 17.01 1.35 -16.84
C ASP A 315 18.07 1.47 -15.73
N ARG A 316 19.17 0.72 -15.87
CA ARG A 316 20.24 0.66 -14.87
C ARG A 316 20.94 2.00 -14.69
N SER A 317 21.22 2.71 -15.78
CA SER A 317 21.90 4.01 -15.76
C SER A 317 21.06 5.06 -15.02
N LYS A 318 19.75 5.12 -15.29
CA LYS A 318 18.84 6.01 -14.53
C LYS A 318 18.72 5.58 -13.07
N LYS A 319 18.71 4.28 -12.76
CA LYS A 319 18.67 3.80 -11.37
C LYS A 319 19.92 4.23 -10.59
N GLU A 320 21.10 4.14 -11.19
CA GLU A 320 22.35 4.60 -10.58
C GLU A 320 22.34 6.12 -10.36
N LEU A 321 21.91 6.89 -11.36
CA LEU A 321 21.77 8.34 -11.25
C LEU A 321 20.77 8.75 -10.16
N LEU A 322 19.62 8.09 -10.10
CA LEU A 322 18.61 8.30 -9.06
C LEU A 322 19.19 8.01 -7.67
N ASN A 323 19.90 6.89 -7.51
CA ASN A 323 20.55 6.52 -6.24
C ASN A 323 21.61 7.55 -5.82
N LEU A 324 22.39 8.08 -6.76
CA LEU A 324 23.36 9.16 -6.50
C LEU A 324 22.65 10.45 -6.11
N GLY A 325 21.58 10.82 -6.82
CA GLY A 325 20.73 11.97 -6.50
C GLY A 325 20.12 11.89 -5.09
N PHE A 326 19.56 10.74 -4.71
CA PHE A 326 19.03 10.52 -3.36
C PHE A 326 20.13 10.62 -2.29
N LYS A 327 21.32 10.07 -2.53
CA LYS A 327 22.45 10.19 -1.61
C LYS A 327 22.91 11.65 -1.47
N ALA A 328 22.99 12.40 -2.56
CA ALA A 328 23.36 13.81 -2.56
C ALA A 328 22.30 14.69 -1.85
N TYR A 329 21.02 14.48 -2.12
CA TYR A 329 19.91 15.17 -1.45
C TYR A 329 19.92 14.93 0.07
N LYS A 330 20.15 13.67 0.49
CA LYS A 330 20.30 13.35 1.92
C LYS A 330 21.48 14.08 2.56
N LYS A 331 22.63 14.18 1.86
CA LYS A 331 23.85 14.86 2.35
C LYS A 331 23.75 16.40 2.37
N LEU A 332 23.26 17.04 1.32
CA LEU A 332 23.18 18.51 1.23
C LEU A 332 22.22 19.12 2.27
N ASN A 333 21.13 18.42 2.60
CA ASN A 333 20.21 18.85 3.65
C ASN A 333 20.63 18.39 5.06
N LEU A 334 21.66 17.55 5.21
CA LEU A 334 22.36 17.34 6.49
C LEU A 334 23.27 18.53 6.80
N ALA A 335 23.89 19.13 5.78
CA ALA A 335 24.76 20.30 5.92
C ALA A 335 24.02 21.64 6.12
N ARG A 336 22.69 21.67 5.98
CA ARG A 336 21.85 22.85 6.30
C ARG A 336 21.29 22.84 7.72
N VAL A 337 21.52 21.77 8.48
CA VAL A 337 21.03 21.56 9.85
C VAL A 337 22.20 21.45 10.85
N LEU A 338 23.44 21.54 10.36
CA LEU A 338 24.64 21.92 11.11
C LEU A 338 24.94 23.37 10.77
#